data_AF-Q72BG1-F1
#
_entry.id   AF-Q72BG1-F1
#
_cell.length_a   1.000
_cell.length_b   1.000
_cell.length_c   1.000
_cell.angle_alpha   90.00
_cell.angle_beta   90.00
_cell.angle_gamma   90.00
#
_symmetry.space_group_name_H-M   'P 1'
#
loop_
_entity.id
_entity.type
_entity.pdbx_description
1 polymer ?
#
loop_
_entity_poly.entity_id
_entity_poly.type
_entity_poly.pdbx_seq_one_letter_code
_entity_poly.pdbx_strand_id
1 'polypeptide(L)' 'MQQRFCPCGQPVWVLYITRERGWRSFFYARGLQTGRRVETCPHCGAPLDIHRLR' A
#
# COMPACT_ATOMS: atom_id res chain seq x y z
N MET A 1 10.07 -0.77 -3.91
CA MET A 1 9.02 -0.51 -2.89
C MET A 1 9.13 0.94 -2.46
N GLN A 2 8.01 1.57 -2.15
CA GLN A 2 7.96 2.91 -1.57
C GLN A 2 7.15 2.87 -0.28
N GLN A 3 7.67 3.43 0.80
CA GLN A 3 6.89 3.63 2.01
C GLN A 3 6.02 4.88 1.85
N ARG A 4 4.75 4.74 2.19
CA ARG A 4 3.73 5.80 2.22
C ARG A 4 3.04 5.74 3.58
N PHE A 5 2.21 6.72 3.87
CA PHE A 5 1.44 6.78 5.10
C PHE A 5 -0.05 6.82 4.81
N CYS A 6 -0.79 5.98 5.52
CA CYS A 6 -2.24 6.12 5.60
C CYS A 6 -2.56 7.48 6.25
N PRO A 7 -3.69 8.14 5.92
CA PRO A 7 -4.11 9.36 6.61
C PRO A 7 -4.20 9.25 8.14
N CYS A 8 -4.34 8.04 8.68
CA CYS A 8 -4.30 7.77 10.12
C CYS A 8 -2.87 7.77 10.72
N GLY A 9 -1.84 7.99 9.91
CA GLY A 9 -0.42 8.00 10.32
C GLY A 9 0.29 6.65 10.21
N GLN A 10 -0.44 5.56 9.94
CA GLN A 10 0.18 4.23 9.90
C GLN A 10 0.99 4.04 8.60
N PRO A 11 2.23 3.50 8.67
CA PRO A 11 3.03 3.29 7.47
C PRO A 11 2.49 2.12 6.66
N VAL A 12 2.52 2.28 5.35
CA VAL A 12 2.07 1.32 4.36
C VAL A 12 3.13 1.22 3.28
N TRP A 13 3.47 0.00 2.91
CA TRP A 13 4.43 -0.26 1.84
C TRP A 13 3.68 -0.43 0.53
N VAL A 14 4.10 0.32 -0.49
CA VAL A 14 3.55 0.26 -1.84
C VAL A 14 4.56 -0.36 -2.79
N LEU A 15 4.10 -1.34 -3.55
CA LEU A 15 4.81 -1.90 -4.69
C LEU A 15 4.11 -1.48 -5.97
N TYR A 16 4.84 -0.82 -6.86
CA TYR A 16 4.38 -0.54 -8.21
C TYR A 16 4.92 -1.64 -9.13
N ILE A 17 4.02 -2.32 -9.82
CA ILE A 17 4.37 -3.31 -10.84
C ILE A 17 3.91 -2.75 -12.17
N THR A 18 4.86 -2.57 -13.10
CA THR A 18 4.56 -2.32 -14.50
C THR A 18 4.30 -3.64 -15.21
N ARG A 19 3.25 -3.69 -16.01
CA ARG A 19 2.89 -4.77 -16.93
C ARG A 19 2.76 -4.17 -18.33
N GLU A 20 2.78 -5.00 -19.36
CA GLU A 20 2.70 -4.57 -20.78
C GLU A 20 1.55 -3.60 -21.10
N ARG A 21 0.48 -3.58 -20.29
CA ARG A 21 -0.70 -2.70 -20.46
C ARG A 21 -0.92 -1.68 -19.33
N GLY A 22 0.10 -1.34 -18.55
CA GLY A 22 0.02 -0.27 -17.54
C GLY A 22 0.67 -0.61 -16.22
N TRP A 23 0.38 0.17 -15.18
CA TRP A 23 0.93 -0.02 -13.84
C TRP A 23 -0.18 -0.40 -12.85
N ARG A 24 0.19 -1.20 -11.85
CA ARG A 24 -0.65 -1.52 -10.70
C ARG A 24 0.10 -1.27 -9.41
N SER A 25 -0.60 -0.79 -8.39
CA SER A 25 -0.09 -0.65 -7.04
C SER A 25 -0.61 -1.80 -6.16
N PHE A 26 0.28 -2.32 -5.32
CA PHE A 26 -0.04 -3.31 -4.29
C PHE A 26 0.40 -2.78 -2.94
N PHE A 27 -0.42 -2.98 -1.90
CA PHE A 27 -0.19 -2.44 -0.57
C PHE A 27 0.12 -3.54 0.44
N TYR A 28 1.03 -3.25 1.37
CA TYR A 28 1.51 -4.18 2.39
C TYR A 28 1.64 -3.47 3.73
N ALA A 29 1.19 -4.11 4.81
CA ALA A 29 1.26 -3.54 6.16
C ALA A 29 2.66 -3.64 6.79
N ARG A 30 3.47 -4.64 6.39
CA ARG A 30 4.83 -4.90 6.92
C ARG A 30 5.75 -5.42 5.81
N GLY A 31 6.20 -4.55 4.90
CA GLY A 31 7.13 -4.89 3.81
C GLY A 31 6.64 -5.98 2.84
N LEU A 32 7.42 -6.30 1.80
CA LEU A 32 7.05 -7.37 0.85
C LEU A 32 7.41 -8.79 1.34
N GLN A 33 8.50 -8.94 2.08
CA GLN A 33 9.05 -10.26 2.42
C GLN A 33 8.28 -10.96 3.54
N THR A 34 7.65 -10.20 4.42
CA THR A 34 6.94 -10.70 5.60
C THR A 34 5.50 -10.18 5.69
N GLY A 35 5.09 -9.31 4.77
CA GLY A 35 3.80 -8.64 4.80
C GLY A 35 2.75 -9.33 3.96
N ARG A 36 1.57 -9.54 4.55
CA ARG A 36 0.36 -9.87 3.80
C ARG A 36 -0.04 -8.67 2.95
N ARG A 37 -0.44 -8.91 1.69
CA ARG A 37 -1.09 -7.88 0.87
C ARG A 37 -2.38 -7.44 1.57
N VAL A 38 -2.56 -6.14 1.69
CA VAL A 38 -3.73 -5.53 2.29
C VAL A 38 -4.40 -4.59 1.30
N GLU A 39 -5.71 -4.45 1.41
CA GLU A 39 -6.50 -3.48 0.63
C GLU A 39 -7.09 -2.40 1.53
N THR A 40 -7.09 -2.63 2.85
CA THR A 40 -7.48 -1.68 3.88
C THR A 40 -6.36 -1.50 4.89
N CYS A 41 -6.29 -0.33 5.51
CA CYS A 41 -5.36 -0.07 6.60
C CYS A 41 -5.74 -0.96 7.79
N PRO A 42 -4.82 -1.77 8.33
CA PRO A 42 -5.12 -2.62 9.49
C PRO A 42 -5.38 -1.83 10.77
N HIS A 43 -5.02 -0.55 10.82
CA HIS A 43 -5.20 0.29 12.00
C HIS A 43 -6.54 1.02 12.03
N CYS A 44 -6.95 1.65 10.92
CA CYS A 44 -8.18 2.44 10.86
C CYS A 44 -9.27 1.85 9.95
N GLY A 45 -9.01 0.73 9.27
CA GLY A 45 -9.94 0.13 8.33
C GLY A 45 -10.13 0.89 7.01
N ALA A 46 -9.50 2.06 6.84
CA ALA A 46 -9.68 2.88 5.64
C ALA A 46 -9.14 2.16 4.39
N PRO A 47 -9.82 2.29 3.23
CA PRO A 47 -9.34 1.71 1.98
C PRO A 47 -8.00 2.34 1.58
N LEU A 48 -7.05 1.50 1.20
CA LEU A 48 -5.74 1.91 0.72
C LEU A 48 -5.84 2.25 -0.77
N ASP A 49 -5.71 3.52 -1.06
CA ASP A 49 -5.73 4.06 -2.41
C ASP A 49 -4.49 4.94 -2.60
N ILE A 50 -3.77 4.74 -3.69
CA ILE A 50 -2.52 5.46 -3.95
C ILE A 50 -2.68 6.99 -3.99
N HIS A 51 -3.85 7.48 -4.40
CA HIS A 51 -4.18 8.90 -4.44
C HIS A 51 -4.55 9.47 -3.06
N ARG A 52 -4.85 8.61 -2.07
CA ARG A 52 -5.22 9.00 -0.71
C ARG A 52 -4.06 8.85 0.29
N LEU A 53 -3.06 8.05 -0.05
CA LEU A 53 -1.85 7.89 0.75
C LEU A 53 -0.95 9.14 0.64
N ARG A 54 -0.30 9.48 1.75
CA ARG A 54 0.70 10.55 1.82
C ARG A 54 2.10 9.97 1.59
#